data_AF-A0A4Q3V3E6-F1
#
_entry.id   AF-A0A4Q3V3E6-F1
#
_cell.length_a   1.000
_cell.length_b   1.000
_cell.length_c   1.000
_cell.angle_alpha   90.00
_cell.angle_beta   90.00
_cell.angle_gamma   90.00
#
_symmetry.space_group_name_H-M   'P 1'
#
loop_
_entity.id
_entity.type
_entity.pdbx_description
1 polymer ?
#
loop_
_entity_poly.entity_id
_entity_poly.type
_entity_poly.pdbx_seq_one_letter_code
_entity_poly.pdbx_strand_id
1 'polypeptide(L)'
;MSSPHSHLRSIPAVVLMVAIFLMSSTYVTQHGLASGVSAASGGSVSKSGFMDWWKSSWWIFVKGFHAGEFAVLAILWRRALPSLPAWLVTLLFAASDELHQSFVGPRGGRWTDFMIDATGATAAILALQVQGKSKIPAWCLAGVAMLTAAYVFK
;
A
#
# COMPACT_ATOMS: atom_id res chain seq x y z
N MET A 1 -24.88 -14.54 -16.29
CA MET A 1 -25.78 -13.83 -15.36
C MET A 1 -24.99 -13.52 -14.09
N SER A 2 -24.71 -12.24 -13.81
CA SER A 2 -24.05 -11.83 -12.57
C SER A 2 -25.01 -12.05 -11.39
N SER A 3 -24.53 -12.70 -10.32
CA SER A 3 -25.31 -12.86 -9.10
C SER A 3 -25.82 -11.49 -8.59
N PRO A 4 -27.08 -11.40 -8.13
CA PRO A 4 -27.69 -10.15 -7.66
C PRO A 4 -26.90 -9.49 -6.51
N HIS A 5 -26.05 -10.24 -5.80
CA HIS A 5 -25.21 -9.75 -4.71
C HIS A 5 -23.77 -9.40 -5.14
N SER A 6 -23.48 -9.33 -6.43
CA SER A 6 -22.13 -9.06 -6.94
C SER A 6 -21.53 -7.74 -6.43
N HIS A 7 -22.36 -6.72 -6.15
CA HIS A 7 -21.98 -5.44 -5.56
C HIS A 7 -21.58 -5.54 -4.08
N LEU A 8 -22.08 -6.53 -3.33
CA LEU A 8 -21.66 -6.72 -1.92
C LEU A 8 -20.19 -7.13 -1.83
N ARG A 9 -19.67 -7.78 -2.88
CA ARG A 9 -18.26 -8.22 -2.93
C ARG A 9 -17.28 -7.06 -3.09
N SER A 10 -17.71 -5.90 -3.59
CA SER A 10 -16.87 -4.70 -3.68
C SER A 10 -16.85 -3.87 -2.40
N ILE A 11 -17.79 -4.08 -1.47
CA ILE A 11 -17.85 -3.31 -0.21
C ILE A 11 -16.50 -3.32 0.54
N PRO A 12 -15.84 -4.47 0.76
CA PRO A 12 -14.55 -4.47 1.46
C PRO A 12 -13.46 -3.68 0.71
N ALA A 13 -13.43 -3.75 -0.62
CA ALA A 13 -12.48 -3.00 -1.44
C ALA A 13 -12.70 -1.49 -1.29
N VAL A 14 -13.96 -1.05 -1.36
CA VAL A 14 -14.34 0.36 -1.18
C VAL A 14 -14.03 0.85 0.23
N VAL A 15 -14.31 0.07 1.26
CA VAL A 15 -13.96 0.40 2.65
C VAL A 15 -12.45 0.59 2.79
N LEU A 16 -11.65 -0.30 2.20
CA LEU A 16 -10.19 -0.17 2.21
C LEU A 16 -9.71 1.07 1.44
N MET A 17 -10.29 1.38 0.28
CA MET A 17 -9.97 2.62 -0.45
C MET A 17 -10.26 3.87 0.37
N VAL A 18 -11.39 3.91 1.07
CA VAL A 18 -11.74 5.03 1.96
C VAL A 18 -10.74 5.10 3.11
N ALA A 19 -10.36 3.98 3.70
CA ALA A 19 -9.36 3.94 4.77
C ALA A 19 -7.99 4.46 4.30
N ILE A 20 -7.51 4.01 3.13
CA ILE A 20 -6.27 4.49 2.51
C ILE A 20 -6.35 5.99 2.27
N PHE A 21 -7.43 6.47 1.64
CA PHE A 21 -7.61 7.90 1.34
C PHE A 21 -7.60 8.78 2.61
N LEU A 22 -8.32 8.36 3.66
CA LEU A 22 -8.35 9.06 4.93
C LEU A 22 -6.98 9.07 5.60
N MET A 23 -6.27 7.94 5.60
CA MET A 23 -4.91 7.87 6.11
C MET A 23 -3.98 8.80 5.32
N SER A 24 -4.11 8.79 3.99
CA SER A 24 -3.36 9.63 3.06
C SER A 24 -3.63 11.13 3.20
N SER A 25 -4.75 11.49 3.83
CA SER A 25 -5.10 12.88 4.16
C SER A 25 -4.43 13.40 5.43
N THR A 26 -3.73 12.55 6.18
CA THR A 26 -3.14 12.91 7.49
C THR A 26 -1.63 12.67 7.51
N TYR A 27 -0.90 13.40 8.35
CA TYR A 27 0.54 13.22 8.53
C TYR A 27 0.88 13.07 10.01
N VAL A 28 1.60 12.00 10.36
CA VAL A 28 2.09 11.76 11.73
C VAL A 28 3.55 12.15 11.79
N THR A 29 3.88 13.14 12.63
CA THR A 29 5.27 13.56 12.85
C THR A 29 6.04 12.47 13.61
N GLN A 30 7.32 12.29 13.29
CA GLN A 30 8.17 11.31 13.99
C GLN A 30 8.30 11.62 15.50
N HIS A 31 8.39 12.91 15.86
CA HIS A 31 8.41 13.34 17.26
C HIS A 31 7.08 13.09 17.98
N GLY A 32 5.95 13.26 17.28
CA GLY A 32 4.62 12.93 17.79
C GLY A 32 4.50 11.42 18.05
N LEU A 33 4.92 10.60 17.08
CA LEU A 33 4.96 9.15 17.22
C LEU A 33 5.86 8.71 18.39
N ALA A 34 7.08 9.25 18.48
CA ALA A 34 8.00 8.95 19.58
C ALA A 34 7.42 9.33 20.95
N SER A 35 6.70 10.46 21.02
CA SER A 35 6.02 10.89 22.24
C SER A 35 4.87 9.95 22.60
N GLY A 36 4.07 9.51 21.62
CA GLY A 36 2.99 8.55 21.82
C GLY A 36 3.49 7.18 22.26
N VAL A 37 4.53 6.65 21.63
CA VAL A 37 5.15 5.37 22.02
C VAL A 37 5.73 5.44 23.43
N SER A 38 6.46 6.51 23.74
CA SER A 38 7.03 6.70 25.08
C SER A 38 5.93 6.75 26.15
N ALA A 39 4.83 7.49 25.90
CA ALA A 39 3.67 7.55 26.79
C ALA A 39 2.97 6.19 26.93
N ALA A 40 2.68 5.49 25.82
CA ALA A 40 2.04 4.18 25.82
C ALA A 40 2.86 3.10 26.52
N SER A 41 4.19 3.24 26.50
CA SER A 41 5.12 2.33 27.15
C SER A 41 5.32 2.62 28.65
N GLY A 42 4.62 3.61 29.22
CA GLY A 42 4.84 4.05 30.60
C GLY A 42 6.24 4.61 30.85
N GLY A 43 6.90 5.12 29.81
CA GLY A 43 8.28 5.62 29.87
C GLY A 43 9.36 4.55 29.73
N SER A 44 9.00 3.27 29.59
CA SER A 44 9.99 2.19 29.36
C SER A 44 10.73 2.31 28.03
N VAL A 45 10.10 2.94 27.03
CA VAL A 45 10.74 3.35 25.77
C VAL A 45 11.01 4.85 25.82
N SER A 46 12.29 5.23 25.79
CA SER A 46 12.67 6.63 25.72
C SER A 46 12.40 7.21 24.33
N LYS A 47 12.07 8.51 24.26
CA LYS A 47 11.84 9.19 22.97
C LYS A 47 13.09 9.13 22.07
N SER A 48 14.27 9.32 22.64
CA SER A 48 15.55 9.25 21.90
C SER A 48 15.82 7.83 21.40
N GLY A 49 15.66 6.81 22.25
CA GLY A 49 15.85 5.42 21.87
C GLY A 49 14.90 4.98 20.75
N PHE A 50 13.63 5.39 20.81
CA PHE A 50 12.69 5.16 19.72
C PHE A 50 13.14 5.85 18.43
N MET A 51 13.54 7.12 18.49
CA MET A 51 13.97 7.87 17.30
C MET A 51 15.23 7.25 16.66
N ASP A 52 16.17 6.75 17.46
CA ASP A 52 17.38 6.10 16.95
C ASP A 52 17.07 4.78 16.25
N TRP A 53 16.17 3.98 16.82
CA TRP A 53 15.67 2.78 16.14
C TRP A 53 14.89 3.13 14.87
N TRP A 54 14.02 4.14 14.94
CA TRP A 54 13.16 4.57 13.84
C TRP A 54 13.97 5.00 12.61
N LYS A 55 15.13 5.67 12.79
CA LYS A 55 16.04 6.05 11.69
C LYS A 55 16.37 4.88 10.75
N SER A 56 16.55 3.68 11.30
CA SER A 56 16.93 2.49 10.51
C SER A 56 15.73 1.66 10.06
N SER A 57 14.63 1.68 10.83
CA SER A 57 13.51 0.76 10.63
C SER A 57 12.28 1.39 9.95
N TRP A 58 12.16 2.73 9.92
CA TRP A 58 10.95 3.42 9.46
C TRP A 58 10.45 2.94 8.09
N TRP A 59 11.37 2.65 7.17
CA TRP A 59 11.02 2.33 5.79
C TRP A 59 10.26 1.00 5.71
N ILE A 60 10.56 0.02 6.57
CA ILE A 60 9.86 -1.27 6.61
C ILE A 60 8.41 -1.04 7.03
N PHE A 61 8.20 -0.24 8.07
CA PHE A 61 6.88 0.01 8.61
C PHE A 61 6.06 0.92 7.71
N VAL A 62 6.61 2.03 7.23
CA VAL A 62 5.87 2.99 6.41
C VAL A 62 5.64 2.44 5.00
N LYS A 63 6.71 2.02 4.31
CA LYS A 63 6.60 1.57 2.92
C LYS A 63 6.03 0.16 2.81
N GLY A 64 6.36 -0.72 3.76
CA GLY A 64 5.78 -2.07 3.82
C GLY A 64 4.28 -2.06 4.15
N PHE A 65 3.82 -1.12 5.00
CA PHE A 65 2.39 -0.96 5.28
C PHE A 65 1.61 -0.57 4.01
N HIS A 66 2.05 0.46 3.30
CA HIS A 66 1.39 0.87 2.05
C HIS A 66 1.42 -0.23 0.97
N ALA A 67 2.57 -0.86 0.74
CA ALA A 67 2.64 -2.03 -0.15
C ALA A 67 1.65 -3.15 0.26
N GLY A 68 1.47 -3.36 1.56
CA GLY A 68 0.49 -4.29 2.12
C GLY A 68 -0.96 -3.86 1.87
N GLU A 69 -1.30 -2.59 2.04
CA GLU A 69 -2.63 -2.04 1.75
C GLU A 69 -3.02 -2.28 0.28
N PHE A 70 -2.12 -1.96 -0.65
CA PHE A 70 -2.35 -2.15 -2.08
C PHE A 70 -2.33 -3.64 -2.50
N ALA A 71 -1.56 -4.49 -1.82
CA ALA A 71 -1.62 -5.94 -1.98
C ALA A 71 -3.02 -6.48 -1.61
N VAL A 72 -3.55 -6.10 -0.45
CA VAL A 72 -4.90 -6.50 -0.01
C VAL A 72 -5.96 -5.94 -0.96
N LEU A 73 -5.84 -4.66 -1.36
CA LEU A 73 -6.77 -4.03 -2.29
C LEU A 73 -6.83 -4.77 -3.64
N ALA A 74 -5.69 -5.19 -4.19
CA ALA A 74 -5.63 -6.00 -5.41
C ALA A 74 -6.36 -7.35 -5.27
N ILE A 75 -6.21 -8.03 -4.12
CA ILE A 75 -6.93 -9.28 -3.82
C ILE A 75 -8.44 -9.01 -3.75
N LEU A 76 -8.87 -7.97 -3.04
CA LEU A 76 -10.28 -7.63 -2.90
C LEU A 76 -10.91 -7.29 -4.26
N TRP A 77 -10.21 -6.50 -5.10
CA TRP A 77 -10.68 -6.21 -6.45
C TRP A 77 -10.75 -7.46 -7.33
N ARG A 78 -9.79 -8.39 -7.22
CA ARG A 78 -9.83 -9.65 -7.95
C ARG A 78 -11.03 -10.51 -7.59
N ARG A 79 -11.46 -10.47 -6.32
CA ARG A 79 -12.65 -11.20 -5.84
C ARG A 79 -13.95 -10.49 -6.24
N ALA A 80 -13.97 -9.16 -6.22
CA ALA A 80 -15.14 -8.35 -6.53
C ALA A 80 -15.44 -8.29 -8.04
N LEU A 81 -14.39 -8.11 -8.86
CA LEU A 81 -14.45 -7.84 -10.29
C LEU A 81 -13.64 -8.89 -11.08
N PRO A 82 -14.06 -10.16 -11.12
CA PRO A 82 -13.26 -11.23 -11.74
C PRO A 82 -13.06 -11.07 -13.25
N SER A 83 -13.92 -10.29 -13.92
CA SER A 83 -13.83 -9.98 -15.35
C SER A 83 -12.98 -8.75 -15.67
N LEU A 84 -12.59 -7.96 -14.66
CA LEU A 84 -11.75 -6.79 -14.84
C LEU A 84 -10.32 -7.06 -14.38
N PRO A 85 -9.33 -6.40 -14.99
CA PRO A 85 -7.94 -6.50 -14.54
C PRO A 85 -7.78 -5.81 -13.18
N ALA A 86 -8.02 -6.55 -12.09
CA ALA A 86 -7.90 -6.04 -10.71
C ALA A 86 -6.57 -5.33 -10.43
N TRP A 87 -5.48 -5.82 -11.03
CA TRP A 87 -4.17 -5.18 -10.99
C TRP A 87 -4.21 -3.74 -11.52
N LEU A 88 -4.82 -3.53 -12.70
CA LEU A 88 -4.92 -2.19 -13.32
C LEU A 88 -5.81 -1.26 -12.49
N VAL A 89 -6.92 -1.76 -11.94
CA VAL A 89 -7.79 -0.98 -11.05
C VAL A 89 -7.02 -0.51 -9.81
N THR A 90 -6.24 -1.40 -9.20
CA THR A 90 -5.40 -1.05 -8.05
C THR A 90 -4.29 -0.06 -8.41
N LEU A 91 -3.64 -0.21 -9.57
CA LEU A 91 -2.62 0.75 -10.02
C LEU A 91 -3.19 2.14 -10.28
N LEU A 92 -4.36 2.23 -10.89
CA LEU A 92 -5.03 3.51 -11.10
C LEU A 92 -5.36 4.18 -9.76
N PHE A 93 -5.79 3.39 -8.77
CA PHE A 93 -6.03 3.91 -7.43
C PHE A 93 -4.72 4.35 -6.74
N ALA A 94 -3.63 3.59 -6.85
CA ALA A 94 -2.32 3.98 -6.32
C ALA A 94 -1.82 5.29 -6.94
N ALA A 95 -1.92 5.42 -8.25
CA ALA A 95 -1.58 6.66 -8.95
C ALA A 95 -2.48 7.82 -8.52
N SER A 96 -3.77 7.57 -8.27
CA SER A 96 -4.68 8.61 -7.76
C SER A 96 -4.37 9.02 -6.33
N ASP A 97 -3.94 8.09 -5.46
CA ASP A 97 -3.56 8.41 -4.09
C ASP A 97 -2.26 9.23 -4.07
N GLU A 98 -1.28 8.87 -4.91
CA GLU A 98 -0.04 9.63 -5.06
C GLU A 98 -0.29 11.06 -5.55
N LEU A 99 -1.17 11.20 -6.54
CA LEU A 99 -1.63 12.50 -7.02
C LEU A 99 -2.36 13.26 -5.91
N HIS A 100 -3.23 12.62 -5.14
CA HIS A 100 -3.92 13.22 -4.00
C HIS A 100 -2.91 13.72 -2.95
N GLN A 101 -1.89 12.93 -2.61
CA GLN A 101 -0.85 13.30 -1.66
C GLN A 101 0.00 14.50 -2.13
N SER A 102 0.07 14.78 -3.43
CA SER A 102 0.68 16.03 -3.94
C SER A 102 -0.06 17.30 -3.49
N PHE A 103 -1.34 17.18 -3.12
CA PHE A 103 -2.16 18.25 -2.56
C PHE A 103 -2.21 18.24 -1.02
N VAL A 104 -1.69 17.19 -0.38
CA VAL A 104 -1.64 17.07 1.09
C VAL A 104 -0.27 17.51 1.57
N GLY A 105 -0.24 18.61 2.32
CA GLY A 105 1.00 19.12 2.92
C GLY A 105 1.70 18.09 3.82
N PRO A 106 2.92 18.42 4.23
CA PRO A 106 4.12 17.57 4.43
C PRO A 106 4.37 16.27 3.65
N ARG A 107 3.36 15.59 3.07
CA ARG A 107 3.58 14.29 2.43
C ARG A 107 4.38 14.42 1.13
N GLY A 108 3.86 15.25 0.20
CA GLY A 108 4.42 15.47 -1.12
C GLY A 108 4.40 14.20 -1.96
N GLY A 109 3.71 14.21 -3.10
CA GLY A 109 3.64 13.04 -3.97
C GLY A 109 5.02 12.64 -4.52
N ARG A 110 5.37 11.36 -4.47
CA ARG A 110 6.61 10.75 -4.95
C ARG A 110 6.31 9.57 -5.86
N TRP A 111 6.88 9.59 -7.06
CA TRP A 111 6.74 8.48 -7.99
C TRP A 111 7.28 7.15 -7.45
N THR A 112 8.26 7.18 -6.53
CA THR A 112 8.79 5.98 -5.86
C THR A 112 7.79 5.34 -4.89
N ASP A 113 6.84 6.11 -4.34
CA ASP A 113 5.83 5.61 -3.42
C ASP A 113 4.74 4.84 -4.19
N PHE A 114 4.24 5.42 -5.29
CA PHE A 114 3.46 4.70 -6.29
C PHE A 114 4.10 3.37 -6.73
N MET A 115 5.41 3.37 -7.02
CA MET A 115 6.11 2.14 -7.44
C MET A 115 6.08 1.06 -6.35
N ILE A 116 6.26 1.43 -5.09
CA ILE A 116 6.22 0.50 -3.94
C ILE A 116 4.83 -0.11 -3.80
N ASP A 117 3.79 0.72 -3.89
CA ASP A 117 2.39 0.30 -3.81
C ASP A 117 2.03 -0.65 -4.96
N ALA A 118 2.49 -0.30 -6.16
CA ALA A 118 2.36 -1.14 -7.35
C ALA A 118 3.09 -2.48 -7.21
N THR A 119 4.28 -2.52 -6.59
CA THR A 119 4.97 -3.78 -6.29
C THR A 119 4.13 -4.65 -5.35
N GLY A 120 3.54 -4.08 -4.30
CA GLY A 120 2.63 -4.79 -3.39
C GLY A 120 1.43 -5.39 -4.10
N ALA A 121 0.73 -4.58 -4.91
CA ALA A 121 -0.39 -5.03 -5.74
C ALA A 121 0.02 -6.15 -6.71
N THR A 122 1.18 -6.02 -7.35
CA THR A 122 1.72 -7.02 -8.28
C THR A 122 1.98 -8.34 -7.55
N ALA A 123 2.71 -8.32 -6.44
CA ALA A 123 3.06 -9.50 -5.65
C ALA A 123 1.80 -10.30 -5.23
N ALA A 124 0.73 -9.60 -4.83
CA ALA A 124 -0.52 -10.23 -4.43
C ALA A 124 -1.24 -10.96 -5.58
N ILE A 125 -1.32 -10.35 -6.77
CA ILE A 125 -1.94 -11.01 -7.94
C ILE A 125 -1.11 -12.23 -8.36
N LEU A 126 0.22 -12.14 -8.30
CA LEU A 126 1.10 -13.27 -8.60
C LEU A 126 0.90 -14.43 -7.63
N ALA A 127 0.82 -14.15 -6.33
CA ALA A 127 0.55 -15.16 -5.32
C ALA A 127 -0.76 -15.91 -5.61
N LEU A 128 -1.83 -15.19 -6.01
CA LEU A 128 -3.10 -15.80 -6.39
C LEU A 128 -2.99 -16.65 -7.68
N GLN A 129 -2.17 -16.24 -8.64
CA GLN A 129 -1.97 -16.96 -9.91
C GLN A 129 -1.16 -18.24 -9.75
N VAL A 130 -0.13 -18.23 -8.90
CA VAL A 130 0.68 -19.42 -8.56
C VAL A 130 -0.18 -20.47 -7.86
N GLN A 131 -1.04 -20.04 -6.92
CA GLN A 131 -2.01 -20.94 -6.28
C GLN A 131 -3.03 -21.52 -7.27
N GLY A 132 -3.36 -20.77 -8.34
CA GLY A 132 -4.29 -21.18 -9.39
C GLY A 132 -3.70 -22.05 -10.51
N LYS A 133 -2.43 -22.46 -10.46
CA LYS A 133 -1.70 -23.15 -11.55
C LYS A 133 -1.74 -22.42 -12.91
N SER A 134 -1.94 -21.10 -12.91
CA SER A 134 -1.94 -20.29 -14.13
C SER A 134 -0.52 -19.91 -14.58
N LYS A 135 -0.30 -19.78 -15.90
CA LYS A 135 0.98 -19.29 -16.43
C LYS A 135 1.29 -17.89 -15.89
N ILE A 136 2.52 -17.70 -15.43
CA ILE A 136 3.05 -16.43 -14.96
C ILE A 136 3.05 -15.43 -16.14
N PRO A 137 2.27 -14.34 -16.10
CA PRO A 137 2.14 -13.42 -17.23
C PRO A 137 3.36 -12.49 -17.39
N ALA A 138 3.62 -11.99 -18.59
CA ALA A 138 4.84 -11.22 -18.91
C ALA A 138 5.05 -9.95 -18.04
N TRP A 139 3.98 -9.36 -17.53
CA TRP A 139 4.06 -8.21 -16.61
C TRP A 139 4.61 -8.56 -15.22
N CYS A 140 4.99 -9.82 -14.95
CA CYS A 140 5.73 -10.20 -13.73
C CYS A 140 7.07 -9.50 -13.59
N LEU A 141 7.74 -9.25 -14.73
CA LEU A 141 8.97 -8.46 -14.74
C LEU A 141 8.69 -7.01 -14.31
N ALA A 142 7.46 -6.51 -14.44
CA ALA A 142 7.11 -5.16 -14.03
C ALA A 142 7.18 -4.99 -12.50
N GLY A 143 6.70 -5.95 -11.70
CA GLY A 143 6.77 -5.83 -10.24
C GLY A 143 8.19 -5.78 -9.69
N VAL A 144 9.08 -6.61 -10.26
CA VAL A 144 10.52 -6.60 -9.96
C VAL A 144 11.16 -5.32 -10.48
N ALA A 145 10.90 -4.92 -11.73
CA ALA A 145 11.44 -3.70 -12.30
C ALA A 145 10.98 -2.44 -11.54
N MET A 146 9.74 -2.39 -11.04
CA MET A 146 9.21 -1.30 -10.23
C MET A 146 9.89 -1.25 -8.86
N LEU A 147 10.12 -2.39 -8.21
CA LEU A 147 10.85 -2.43 -6.94
C LEU A 147 12.31 -2.04 -7.12
N THR A 148 12.96 -2.52 -8.19
CA THR A 148 14.34 -2.15 -8.53
C THR A 148 14.43 -0.66 -8.86
N ALA A 149 13.51 -0.12 -9.65
CA ALA A 149 13.46 1.31 -9.95
C ALA A 149 13.22 2.13 -8.68
N ALA A 150 12.29 1.73 -7.81
CA ALA A 150 12.05 2.39 -6.53
C ALA A 150 13.27 2.38 -5.60
N TYR A 151 14.09 1.32 -5.66
CA TYR A 151 15.35 1.24 -4.91
C TYR A 151 16.45 2.13 -5.51
N VAL A 152 16.55 2.19 -6.84
CA VAL A 152 17.56 2.98 -7.56
C VAL A 152 17.29 4.48 -7.50
N PHE A 153 16.02 4.90 -7.57
CA PHE A 153 15.59 6.30 -7.60
C PHE A 153 15.17 6.84 -6.21
N LYS A 154 15.60 6.18 -5.13
CA LYS A 154 15.19 6.46 -3.75
C LYS A 154 15.84 7.70 -3.15
#